data_AF-A0A063YGR9-F1
#
_entry.id   AF-A0A063YGR9-F1
#
_cell.length_a   1.000
_cell.length_b   1.000
_cell.length_c   1.000
_cell.angle_alpha   90.00
_cell.angle_beta   90.00
_cell.angle_gamma   90.00
#
_symmetry.space_group_name_H-M   'P 1'
#
loop_
_entity.id
_entity.type
_entity.pdbx_description
1 polymer ?
#
loop_
_entity_poly.entity_id
_entity_poly.type
_entity_poly.pdbx_seq_one_letter_code
_entity_poly.pdbx_strand_id
1 'polypeptide(L)'
;MIKKSVVDSWKIVRRGNMFMLAIGLLLGASFNTVISSLANDVIMASIAKLWNASSVESLSVNGILVGKFIGALISFFIVSLVIFLSLFLFFLIKNLIWKYRTKRHPELLIEKPKEPTIEEQILAELKKLNANFNQNKESE
;
A
#
# COMPACT_ATOMS: atom_id res chain seq x y z
N MET A 1 6.24 -34.19 -18.64
CA MET A 1 6.15 -34.01 -17.17
C MET A 1 6.28 -32.55 -16.77
N ILE A 2 7.35 -31.85 -17.16
CA ILE A 2 7.60 -30.42 -16.81
C ILE A 2 6.44 -29.49 -17.19
N LYS A 3 5.90 -29.58 -18.42
CA LYS A 3 4.74 -28.78 -18.84
C LYS A 3 3.51 -28.96 -17.94
N LYS A 4 3.27 -30.17 -17.43
CA LYS A 4 2.12 -30.48 -16.57
C LYS A 4 2.31 -29.87 -15.18
N SER A 5 3.51 -30.01 -14.62
CA SER A 5 3.88 -29.40 -13.34
C SER A 5 3.78 -27.87 -13.35
N VAL A 6 4.17 -27.20 -14.44
CA VAL A 6 4.02 -25.74 -14.56
C VAL A 6 2.55 -25.32 -14.58
N VAL A 7 1.71 -26.05 -15.30
CA VAL A 7 0.27 -25.77 -15.38
C VAL A 7 -0.42 -26.00 -14.03
N ASP A 8 -0.04 -27.05 -13.31
CA ASP A 8 -0.61 -27.37 -11.99
C ASP A 8 -0.20 -26.33 -10.93
N SER A 9 1.08 -25.92 -10.90
CA SER A 9 1.54 -24.83 -10.03
C SER A 9 0.84 -23.51 -10.32
N TRP A 10 0.66 -23.16 -11.60
CA TRP A 10 -0.05 -21.95 -12.01
C TRP A 10 -1.52 -21.97 -11.59
N LYS A 11 -2.18 -23.13 -11.68
CA LYS A 11 -3.56 -23.33 -11.22
C LYS A 11 -3.69 -23.15 -9.71
N ILE A 12 -2.69 -23.55 -8.93
CA ILE A 12 -2.67 -23.39 -7.46
C ILE A 12 -2.43 -21.93 -7.07
N VAL A 13 -1.43 -21.27 -7.67
CA VAL A 13 -1.08 -19.85 -7.37
C VAL A 13 -2.23 -18.91 -7.75
N ARG A 14 -2.93 -19.16 -8.87
CA ARG A 14 -4.10 -18.37 -9.28
C ARG A 14 -5.36 -18.64 -8.46
N ARG A 15 -5.43 -19.75 -7.72
CA ARG A 15 -6.64 -20.16 -6.97
C ARG A 15 -6.75 -19.56 -5.57
N GLY A 16 -6.08 -18.44 -5.28
CA GLY A 16 -6.24 -17.77 -3.98
C GLY A 16 -5.65 -16.37 -3.89
N ASN A 17 -5.69 -15.82 -2.67
CA ASN A 17 -5.13 -14.49 -2.33
C ASN A 17 -3.58 -14.45 -2.34
N MET A 18 -2.92 -15.61 -2.44
CA MET A 18 -1.45 -15.74 -2.37
C MET A 18 -0.73 -14.92 -3.44
N PHE A 19 -1.25 -14.87 -4.67
CA PHE A 19 -0.63 -14.11 -5.75
C PHE A 19 -0.65 -12.59 -5.48
N MET A 20 -1.76 -12.06 -4.95
CA MET A 20 -1.86 -10.64 -4.56
C MET A 20 -0.93 -10.31 -3.38
N LEU A 21 -0.84 -11.21 -2.41
CA LEU A 21 0.10 -11.07 -1.29
C LEU A 21 1.56 -11.07 -1.76
N ALA A 22 1.92 -11.98 -2.67
CA ALA A 22 3.28 -12.08 -3.22
C ALA A 22 3.67 -10.80 -4.00
N ILE A 23 2.77 -10.30 -4.85
CA ILE A 23 3.00 -9.04 -5.58
C ILE A 23 3.12 -7.86 -4.61
N GLY A 24 2.23 -7.77 -3.61
CA GLY A 24 2.27 -6.71 -2.61
C GLY A 24 3.60 -6.67 -1.86
N LEU A 25 4.11 -7.83 -1.45
CA LEU A 25 5.42 -7.93 -0.78
C LEU A 25 6.58 -7.53 -1.68
N LEU A 26 6.60 -8.00 -2.94
CA LEU A 26 7.65 -7.69 -3.91
C LEU A 26 7.70 -6.19 -4.28
N LEU A 27 6.52 -5.59 -4.48
CA LEU A 27 6.40 -4.16 -4.73
C LEU A 27 6.80 -3.36 -3.49
N GLY A 28 6.37 -3.77 -2.30
CA GLY A 28 6.76 -3.14 -1.04
C GLY A 28 8.28 -3.17 -0.81
N ALA A 29 8.92 -4.30 -1.06
CA ALA A 29 10.37 -4.45 -0.94
C ALA A 29 11.12 -3.56 -1.94
N SER A 30 10.71 -3.59 -3.21
CA SER A 30 11.32 -2.76 -4.27
C SER A 30 11.14 -1.26 -3.99
N PHE A 31 9.94 -0.86 -3.55
CA PHE A 31 9.63 0.53 -3.20
C PHE A 31 10.47 1.01 -2.00
N ASN A 32 10.59 0.19 -0.96
CA ASN A 32 11.42 0.50 0.20
C ASN A 32 12.89 0.73 -0.19
N THR A 33 13.43 -0.06 -1.12
CA THR A 33 14.80 0.12 -1.63
C THR A 33 15.00 1.47 -2.31
N VAL A 34 14.06 1.90 -3.16
CA VAL A 34 14.13 3.19 -3.86
C VAL A 34 14.11 4.35 -2.85
N ILE A 35 13.25 4.28 -1.85
CA ILE A 35 13.14 5.32 -0.81
C ILE A 35 14.37 5.33 0.08
N SER A 36 14.87 4.16 0.46
CA SER A 36 16.07 4.04 1.28
C SER A 36 17.28 4.62 0.54
N SER A 37 17.41 4.38 -0.77
CA SER A 37 18.46 4.99 -1.58
C SER A 37 18.29 6.51 -1.67
N LEU A 38 17.08 7.03 -1.87
CA LEU A 38 16.85 8.48 -1.86
C LEU A 38 17.22 9.12 -0.51
N ALA A 39 16.86 8.47 0.60
CA ALA A 39 17.17 8.97 1.93
C ALA A 39 18.67 8.90 2.26
N ASN A 40 19.31 7.77 1.99
CA ASN A 40 20.70 7.52 2.39
C ASN A 40 21.72 8.05 1.39
N ASP A 41 21.48 7.85 0.10
CA ASP A 41 22.48 8.17 -0.92
C ASP A 41 22.37 9.63 -1.39
N VAL A 42 21.18 10.24 -1.30
CA VAL A 42 20.98 11.62 -1.73
C VAL A 42 20.92 12.56 -0.53
N ILE A 43 19.99 12.33 0.40
CA ILE A 43 19.74 13.27 1.51
C ILE A 43 20.87 13.20 2.53
N MET A 44 21.20 12.00 3.02
CA MET A 44 22.29 11.84 3.99
C MET A 44 23.64 12.24 3.41
N ALA A 45 23.96 11.90 2.15
CA ALA A 45 25.20 12.36 1.52
C ALA A 45 25.28 13.89 1.42
N SER A 46 24.15 14.55 1.14
CA SER A 46 24.05 16.01 1.09
C SER A 46 24.24 16.63 2.48
N ILE A 47 23.60 16.07 3.50
CA ILE A 47 23.73 16.51 4.90
C ILE A 47 25.16 16.27 5.40
N ALA A 48 25.75 15.11 5.10
CA ALA A 48 27.10 14.73 5.49
C ALA A 48 28.15 15.70 4.92
N LYS A 49 27.96 16.12 3.66
CA LYS A 49 28.81 17.12 3.01
C LYS A 49 28.67 18.52 3.63
N LEU A 50 27.47 18.89 4.07
CA LEU A 50 27.21 20.18 4.72
C LEU A 50 27.70 20.23 6.18
N TRP A 51 27.64 19.10 6.89
CA TRP A 51 27.97 19.01 8.32
C TRP A 51 29.40 18.52 8.60
N ASN A 52 30.20 18.23 7.56
CA ASN A 52 31.53 17.61 7.66
C ASN A 52 31.49 16.33 8.53
N ALA A 53 30.54 15.44 8.22
CA ALA A 53 30.12 14.31 9.06
C ALA A 53 31.16 13.20 9.27
N SER A 54 32.34 13.30 8.64
CA SER A 54 33.48 12.39 8.84
C SER A 54 33.92 12.27 10.31
N SER A 55 33.55 13.24 11.16
CA SER A 55 33.84 13.26 12.60
C SER A 55 32.84 12.46 13.45
N VAL A 56 31.63 12.15 12.97
CA VAL A 56 30.59 11.47 13.77
C VAL A 56 30.69 9.95 13.65
N GLU A 57 30.97 9.41 12.47
CA GLU A 57 31.11 7.96 12.27
C GLU A 57 32.39 7.38 12.89
N SER A 58 33.43 8.20 13.02
CA SER A 58 34.72 7.83 13.62
C SER A 58 34.73 7.93 15.16
N LEU A 59 33.64 8.40 15.78
CA LEU A 59 33.49 8.41 17.24
C LEU A 59 33.36 6.97 17.75
N SER A 60 34.46 6.48 18.30
CA SER A 60 34.50 5.26 19.09
C SER A 60 34.76 5.62 20.55
N VAL A 61 33.96 5.04 21.44
CA VAL A 61 34.19 5.12 22.89
C VAL A 61 34.57 3.72 23.33
N ASN A 62 35.79 3.54 23.83
CA ASN A 62 36.26 2.25 24.37
C ASN A 62 36.18 1.07 23.37
N GLY A 63 36.44 1.30 22.08
CA GLY A 63 36.38 0.28 21.03
C GLY A 63 34.98 -0.02 20.48
N ILE A 64 33.94 0.65 21.00
CA ILE A 64 32.57 0.55 20.49
C ILE A 64 32.33 1.68 19.48
N LEU A 65 31.95 1.33 18.26
CA LEU A 65 31.61 2.24 17.16
C LEU A 65 30.24 2.90 17.37
N VAL A 66 30.14 3.75 18.40
CA VAL A 66 28.93 4.50 18.76
C VAL A 66 28.47 5.40 17.60
N GLY A 67 29.42 5.97 16.85
CA GLY A 67 29.15 6.79 15.66
C GLY A 67 28.24 6.13 14.62
N LYS A 68 28.47 4.85 14.33
CA LYS A 68 27.67 4.09 13.35
C LYS A 68 26.23 3.88 13.82
N PHE A 69 26.02 3.69 15.12
CA PHE A 69 24.69 3.55 15.69
C PHE A 69 23.89 4.85 15.63
N ILE A 70 24.52 5.99 15.95
CA ILE A 70 23.88 7.32 15.83
C ILE A 70 23.58 7.63 14.36
N GLY A 71 24.50 7.31 13.44
CA GLY A 71 24.25 7.47 12.00
C GLY A 71 23.03 6.67 11.52
N ALA A 72 22.87 5.44 11.99
CA ALA A 72 21.70 4.61 11.69
C ALA A 72 20.40 5.18 12.26
N LEU A 73 20.42 5.72 13.48
CA LEU A 73 19.27 6.42 14.08
C LEU A 73 18.87 7.64 13.24
N ILE A 74 19.82 8.48 12.86
CA ILE A 74 19.55 9.67 12.04
C ILE A 74 18.99 9.27 10.67
N SER A 75 19.59 8.27 10.02
CA SER A 75 19.09 7.70 8.76
C SER A 75 17.64 7.21 8.89
N PHE A 76 17.30 6.50 9.97
CA PHE A 76 15.93 6.04 10.23
C PHE A 76 14.93 7.20 10.30
N PHE A 77 15.26 8.28 11.00
CA PHE A 77 14.41 9.47 11.06
C PHE A 77 14.23 10.12 9.68
N ILE A 78 15.30 10.19 8.88
CA ILE A 78 15.25 10.77 7.54
C ILE A 78 14.40 9.92 6.60
N VAL A 79 14.60 8.59 6.58
CA VAL A 79 13.78 7.66 5.80
C VAL A 79 12.30 7.81 6.17
N SER A 80 11.99 7.86 7.47
CA SER A 80 10.61 8.07 7.95
C SER A 80 10.03 9.40 7.45
N LEU A 81 10.80 10.49 7.51
CA LEU A 81 10.39 11.80 7.00
C LEU A 81 10.13 11.78 5.48
N VAL A 82 10.98 11.10 4.71
CA VAL A 82 10.83 10.99 3.25
C VAL A 82 9.57 10.21 2.89
N ILE A 83 9.30 9.10 3.59
CA ILE A 83 8.06 8.33 3.40
C ILE A 83 6.85 9.20 3.72
N PHE A 84 6.88 9.92 4.85
CA PHE A 84 5.80 10.83 5.23
C PHE A 84 5.54 11.90 4.16
N LEU A 85 6.60 12.55 3.66
CA LEU A 85 6.47 13.60 2.66
C LEU A 85 5.99 13.05 1.31
N SER A 86 6.43 11.85 0.92
CA SER A 86 5.98 11.15 -0.28
C SER A 86 4.49 10.84 -0.23
N LEU A 87 4.01 10.27 0.88
CA LEU A 87 2.58 9.99 1.11
C LEU A 87 1.76 11.27 1.20
N PHE A 88 2.27 12.30 1.87
CA PHE A 88 1.62 13.60 1.96
C PHE A 88 1.45 14.23 0.58
N LEU A 89 2.49 14.23 -0.26
CA LEU A 89 2.42 14.76 -1.63
C LEU A 89 1.41 13.97 -2.47
N PHE A 90 1.43 12.64 -2.39
CA PHE A 90 0.45 11.80 -3.08
C PHE A 90 -0.98 12.14 -2.66
N PHE A 91 -1.24 12.26 -1.36
CA PHE A 91 -2.55 12.60 -0.82
C PHE A 91 -2.97 14.02 -1.19
N LEU A 92 -2.04 14.98 -1.16
CA LEU A 92 -2.26 16.36 -1.57
C LEU A 92 -2.68 16.43 -3.05
N ILE A 93 -1.96 15.74 -3.94
CA ILE A 93 -2.30 15.65 -5.37
C ILE A 93 -3.67 15.00 -5.56
N LYS A 94 -3.95 13.89 -4.86
CA LYS A 94 -5.27 13.23 -4.90
C LYS A 94 -6.39 14.18 -4.46
N ASN A 95 -6.20 14.89 -3.35
CA ASN A 95 -7.15 15.85 -2.81
C ASN A 95 -7.37 17.05 -3.75
N LEU A 96 -6.30 17.58 -4.34
CA LEU A 96 -6.35 18.62 -5.38
C LEU A 96 -7.18 18.13 -6.56
N ILE A 97 -6.82 16.99 -7.15
CA ILE A 97 -7.53 16.40 -8.29
C ILE A 97 -9.01 16.17 -7.96
N TRP A 98 -9.33 15.65 -6.78
CA TRP A 98 -10.70 15.45 -6.35
C TRP A 98 -11.47 16.78 -6.28
N LYS A 99 -10.88 17.81 -5.65
CA LYS A 99 -11.43 19.18 -5.59
C LYS A 99 -11.64 19.81 -6.97
N TYR A 100 -10.77 19.51 -7.95
CA TYR A 100 -10.92 19.97 -9.33
C TYR A 100 -12.01 19.20 -10.10
N ARG A 101 -12.13 17.88 -9.90
CA ARG A 101 -13.17 17.05 -10.56
C ARG A 101 -14.58 17.40 -10.06
N THR A 102 -14.74 17.61 -8.75
CA THR A 102 -16.03 17.98 -8.14
C THR A 102 -16.57 19.32 -8.66
N LYS A 103 -15.70 20.25 -9.05
CA LYS A 103 -16.11 21.57 -9.59
C LYS A 103 -16.43 21.57 -11.09
N ARG A 104 -15.95 20.60 -11.86
CA ARG A 104 -16.07 20.58 -13.34
C ARG A 104 -17.08 19.56 -13.86
N HIS A 105 -17.29 18.45 -13.14
CA HIS A 105 -18.24 17.40 -13.52
C HIS A 105 -18.97 16.87 -12.29
N PRO A 106 -19.95 17.61 -11.72
CA PRO A 106 -20.76 17.14 -10.60
C PRO A 106 -21.57 15.86 -10.92
N GLU A 107 -21.71 15.53 -12.20
CA GLU A 107 -22.47 14.40 -12.74
C GLU A 107 -21.72 13.06 -12.65
N LEU A 108 -20.38 13.10 -12.56
CA LEU A 108 -19.53 11.92 -12.33
C LEU A 108 -19.45 11.54 -10.83
N LEU A 109 -20.02 12.38 -9.95
CA LEU A 109 -20.11 12.16 -8.50
C LEU A 109 -21.34 11.39 -8.08
N ILE A 110 -22.26 11.12 -9.01
CA ILE A 110 -23.15 9.99 -8.85
C ILE A 110 -22.22 8.79 -9.02
N GLU A 111 -21.58 8.39 -7.92
CA GLU A 111 -21.08 7.04 -7.73
C GLU A 111 -22.19 6.16 -8.28
N LYS A 112 -22.01 5.62 -9.50
CA LYS A 112 -22.98 4.72 -10.11
C LYS A 112 -23.24 3.72 -9.00
N PRO A 113 -24.48 3.68 -8.44
CA PRO A 113 -24.73 3.08 -7.14
C PRO A 113 -24.07 1.72 -7.18
N LYS A 114 -23.08 1.53 -6.29
CA LYS A 114 -22.19 0.37 -6.25
C LYS A 114 -23.09 -0.83 -6.50
N GLU A 115 -23.03 -1.40 -7.71
CA GLU A 115 -24.01 -2.39 -8.12
C GLU A 115 -23.99 -3.44 -7.02
N PRO A 116 -25.15 -3.77 -6.41
CA PRO A 116 -25.18 -4.60 -5.22
C PRO A 116 -24.36 -5.84 -5.53
N THR A 117 -23.41 -6.14 -4.65
CA THR A 117 -22.53 -7.30 -4.82
C THR A 117 -23.38 -8.54 -5.03
N ILE A 118 -22.86 -9.54 -5.74
CA ILE A 118 -23.64 -10.76 -6.04
C ILE A 118 -24.26 -11.34 -4.75
N GLU A 119 -23.56 -11.25 -3.63
CA GLU A 119 -24.08 -11.65 -2.31
C GLU A 119 -25.25 -10.78 -1.82
N GLU A 120 -25.21 -9.46 -2.01
CA GLU A 120 -26.32 -8.56 -1.68
C GLU A 120 -27.53 -8.81 -2.60
N GLN A 121 -27.31 -9.15 -3.87
CA GLN A 121 -28.37 -9.55 -4.80
C GLN A 121 -29.00 -10.88 -4.39
N ILE A 122 -28.18 -11.88 -4.06
CA ILE A 122 -28.64 -13.17 -3.54
C ILE A 122 -29.42 -12.96 -2.25
N LEU A 123 -28.95 -12.13 -1.32
CA LEU A 123 -29.65 -11.85 -0.07
C LEU A 123 -30.99 -11.15 -0.31
N ALA A 124 -31.04 -10.21 -1.26
CA ALA A 124 -32.29 -9.55 -1.64
C ALA A 124 -33.28 -10.55 -2.25
N GLU A 125 -32.81 -11.46 -3.10
CA GLU A 125 -33.62 -12.51 -3.72
C GLU A 125 -34.09 -13.53 -2.68
N LEU A 126 -33.24 -13.97 -1.76
CA LEU A 126 -33.60 -14.87 -0.65
C LEU A 126 -34.64 -14.24 0.28
N LYS A 127 -34.49 -12.95 0.64
CA LYS A 127 -35.50 -12.22 1.44
C LYS A 127 -36.84 -12.17 0.71
N LYS A 128 -36.83 -11.89 -0.60
CA LYS A 128 -38.02 -11.86 -1.44
C LYS A 128 -38.68 -13.24 -1.54
N LEU A 129 -37.89 -14.31 -1.71
CA LEU A 129 -38.38 -15.69 -1.76
C LEU A 129 -39.05 -16.09 -0.44
N ASN A 130 -38.41 -15.77 0.69
CA ASN A 130 -38.94 -16.06 2.02
C ASN A 130 -40.25 -15.30 2.31
N ALA A 131 -40.35 -14.04 1.89
CA ALA A 131 -41.59 -13.26 2.01
C ALA A 131 -42.74 -13.88 1.19
N ASN A 132 -42.47 -14.31 -0.05
CA ASN A 132 -43.45 -14.99 -0.89
C ASN A 132 -43.88 -16.35 -0.30
N PHE A 133 -42.93 -17.11 0.27
CA PHE A 133 -43.23 -18.37 0.94
C PHE A 133 -44.12 -18.19 2.17
N ASN A 134 -43.90 -17.15 2.97
CA ASN A 134 -44.75 -16.86 4.13
C ASN A 134 -46.15 -16.39 3.72
N GLN A 135 -46.27 -15.58 2.66
CA GLN A 135 -47.58 -15.16 2.13
C GLN A 135 -48.41 -16.36 1.64
N ASN A 136 -47.79 -17.31 0.95
CA ASN A 136 -48.49 -18.51 0.48
C ASN A 136 -48.96 -19.42 1.63
N LYS A 137 -48.28 -19.37 2.78
CA LYS A 137 -48.60 -20.17 3.98
C LYS A 137 -49.71 -19.55 4.83
N GLU A 138 -49.92 -18.24 4.74
CA GLU A 138 -51.05 -17.53 5.38
C GLU A 138 -52.33 -17.58 4.54
N SER A 139 -52.24 -18.02 3.27
CA SER A 139 -53.36 -18.15 2.34
C SER A 139 -53.95 -19.57 2.21
N GLU A 140 -53.43 -20.55 2.94
CA GLU A 140 -53.99 -21.90 3.13
C GLU A 140 -54.65 -22.04 4.51
#